data_AF-A0A923IEC4-F1
#
_entry.id   AF-A0A923IEC4-F1
#
_cell.length_a   1.000
_cell.length_b   1.000
_cell.length_c   1.000
_cell.angle_alpha   90.00
_cell.angle_beta   90.00
_cell.angle_gamma   90.00
#
_symmetry.space_group_name_H-M   'P 1'
#
loop_
_entity.id
_entity.type
_entity.pdbx_description
1 polymer ?
#
loop_
_entity_poly.entity_id
_entity_poly.type
_entity_poly.pdbx_seq_one_letter_code
_entity_poly.pdbx_strand_id
1 'polypeptide(L)'
;QAEDQAKRYEVIYCCEYVGFLDPEEKRVGCLLHPLRHDGADLRVVSFYGRELCDGHFCPSYHHISLPEKLALLHIFDDWYLYGLCLTDIDLVKAYFRLIGDGVGETPAPACFLSGPLRAAARRFFAFKLTWPFRSPAVNRLGKYYFDGSQYMINHIDYERLGCERSRFDGIFLSLSSEFAGRDELTEAERLIQSAIDEFIENW
;
A
#
# COMPACT_ATOMS: atom_id res chain seq x y z
N GLN A 1 -13.72 9.93 -5.53
CA GLN A 1 -14.05 9.31 -6.83
C GLN A 1 -14.11 7.80 -6.62
N ALA A 2 -15.07 7.11 -7.23
CA ALA A 2 -15.04 5.65 -7.28
C ALA A 2 -13.95 5.23 -8.28
N GLU A 3 -13.11 4.25 -7.93
CA GLU A 3 -12.09 3.75 -8.86
C GLU A 3 -12.75 2.98 -10.01
N ASP A 4 -12.21 3.15 -11.22
CA ASP A 4 -12.61 2.37 -12.39
C ASP A 4 -12.38 0.87 -12.14
N GLN A 5 -13.45 0.09 -12.31
CA GLN A 5 -13.47 -1.36 -12.11
C GLN A 5 -13.13 -2.13 -13.39
N ALA A 6 -12.88 -1.43 -14.51
CA ALA A 6 -12.41 -2.06 -15.72
C ALA A 6 -11.06 -2.77 -15.49
N LYS A 7 -10.88 -3.91 -16.16
CA LYS A 7 -9.63 -4.66 -16.12
C LYS A 7 -8.49 -3.76 -16.59
N ARG A 8 -7.51 -3.50 -15.71
CA ARG A 8 -6.40 -2.58 -16.01
C ARG A 8 -5.41 -3.12 -17.01
N TYR A 9 -5.13 -4.42 -16.94
CA TYR A 9 -4.11 -5.08 -17.75
C TYR A 9 -4.62 -6.41 -18.28
N GLU A 10 -4.66 -6.56 -19.60
CA GLU A 10 -5.18 -7.78 -20.21
C GLU A 10 -4.38 -9.04 -19.87
N VAL A 11 -3.06 -8.87 -19.69
CA VAL A 11 -2.13 -9.97 -19.40
C VAL A 11 -2.09 -10.37 -17.93
N ILE A 12 -2.65 -9.55 -17.03
CA ILE A 12 -2.76 -9.90 -15.61
C ILE A 12 -4.11 -10.57 -15.40
N TYR A 13 -4.06 -11.87 -15.14
CA TYR A 13 -5.24 -12.64 -14.81
C TYR A 13 -5.60 -12.42 -13.33
N CYS A 14 -6.88 -12.24 -13.04
CA CYS A 14 -7.40 -12.28 -11.68
C CYS A 14 -7.91 -13.69 -11.43
N CYS A 15 -7.42 -14.36 -10.39
CA CYS A 15 -7.89 -15.70 -10.03
C CYS A 15 -9.39 -15.67 -9.73
N GLU A 16 -10.15 -16.52 -10.42
CA GLU A 16 -11.59 -16.68 -10.33
C GLU A 16 -12.06 -17.21 -8.95
N TYR A 17 -11.12 -17.69 -8.14
CA TYR A 17 -11.35 -18.24 -6.80
C TYR A 17 -10.89 -17.33 -5.67
N VAL A 18 -10.53 -16.07 -5.96
CA VAL A 18 -10.33 -15.05 -4.92
C VAL A 18 -11.69 -14.42 -4.61
N GLY A 19 -12.07 -14.43 -3.33
CA GLY A 19 -13.35 -13.89 -2.88
C GLY A 19 -13.40 -13.65 -1.38
N PHE A 20 -14.58 -13.28 -0.89
CA PHE A 20 -14.83 -13.08 0.55
C PHE A 20 -14.88 -14.42 1.29
N LEU A 21 -14.17 -14.48 2.42
CA LEU A 21 -14.08 -15.66 3.28
C LEU A 21 -15.10 -15.66 4.42
N ASP A 22 -15.76 -14.52 4.62
CA ASP A 22 -16.78 -14.26 5.63
C ASP A 22 -18.02 -13.61 5.00
N PRO A 23 -19.22 -13.81 5.58
CA PRO A 23 -20.46 -13.20 5.10
C PRO A 23 -20.47 -11.67 5.17
N GLU A 24 -19.67 -11.07 6.06
CA GLU A 24 -19.59 -9.62 6.25
C GLU A 24 -18.66 -8.92 5.24
N GLU A 25 -18.07 -9.66 4.31
CA GLU A 25 -17.17 -9.17 3.25
C GLU A 25 -15.92 -8.42 3.77
N LYS A 26 -15.46 -8.77 4.98
CA LYS A 26 -14.32 -8.10 5.63
C LYS A 26 -12.98 -8.75 5.32
N ARG A 27 -12.97 -10.02 4.94
CA ARG A 27 -11.77 -10.80 4.70
C ARG A 27 -11.79 -11.40 3.31
N VAL A 28 -10.83 -11.00 2.48
CA VAL A 28 -10.60 -11.58 1.16
C VAL A 28 -9.56 -12.69 1.23
N GLY A 29 -9.71 -13.74 0.43
CA GLY A 29 -8.70 -14.77 0.25
C GLY A 29 -9.09 -15.82 -0.77
N CYS A 30 -8.33 -16.91 -0.81
CA CYS A 30 -8.57 -18.01 -1.74
C CYS A 30 -9.67 -18.95 -1.21
N LEU A 31 -10.75 -19.09 -1.98
CA LEU A 31 -11.87 -19.97 -1.69
C LEU A 31 -11.51 -21.46 -1.77
N LEU A 32 -10.37 -21.80 -2.39
CA LEU A 32 -9.89 -23.17 -2.57
C LEU A 32 -8.75 -23.54 -1.60
N HIS A 33 -8.33 -22.61 -0.74
CA HIS A 33 -7.17 -22.82 0.12
C HIS A 33 -7.40 -23.97 1.11
N PRO A 34 -6.42 -24.85 1.38
CA PRO A 34 -6.61 -26.01 2.26
C PRO A 34 -7.08 -25.66 3.68
N LEU A 35 -6.72 -24.48 4.18
CA LEU A 35 -7.24 -23.94 5.47
C LEU A 35 -8.77 -23.75 5.50
N ARG A 36 -9.45 -23.81 4.34
CA ARG A 36 -10.91 -23.72 4.22
C ARG A 36 -11.60 -25.07 4.03
N HIS A 37 -10.83 -26.13 3.81
CA HIS A 37 -11.34 -27.44 3.37
C HIS A 37 -10.68 -28.59 4.13
N ASP A 38 -10.49 -28.43 5.44
CA ASP A 38 -9.93 -29.47 6.32
C ASP A 38 -8.59 -30.06 5.81
N GLY A 39 -7.76 -29.23 5.19
CA GLY A 39 -6.47 -29.62 4.62
C GLY A 39 -6.53 -30.12 3.18
N ALA A 40 -7.72 -30.31 2.59
CA ALA A 40 -7.85 -30.64 1.17
C ALA A 40 -7.47 -29.45 0.29
N ASP A 41 -6.40 -29.60 -0.48
CA ASP A 41 -5.90 -28.54 -1.35
C ASP A 41 -6.64 -28.54 -2.69
N LEU A 42 -7.67 -27.70 -2.78
CA LEU A 42 -8.49 -27.60 -3.98
C LEU A 42 -7.89 -26.66 -5.03
N ARG A 43 -6.74 -26.01 -4.76
CA ARG A 43 -6.11 -25.05 -5.70
C ARG A 43 -5.70 -25.70 -7.03
N VAL A 44 -5.69 -27.04 -7.10
CA VAL A 44 -5.46 -27.83 -8.32
C VAL A 44 -6.45 -27.52 -9.46
N VAL A 45 -7.64 -26.99 -9.16
CA VAL A 45 -8.64 -26.63 -10.19
C VAL A 45 -8.50 -25.19 -10.69
N SER A 46 -7.69 -24.36 -10.03
CA SER A 46 -7.48 -22.98 -10.45
C SER A 46 -6.57 -22.90 -11.67
N PHE A 47 -6.72 -21.84 -12.47
CA PHE A 47 -5.84 -21.55 -13.61
C PHE A 47 -4.34 -21.62 -13.27
N TYR A 48 -3.95 -21.11 -12.10
CA TYR A 48 -2.56 -21.10 -11.63
C TYR A 48 -2.08 -22.46 -11.12
N GLY A 49 -3.00 -23.31 -10.66
CA GLY A 49 -2.70 -24.59 -10.04
C GLY A 49 -2.01 -24.48 -8.69
N ARG A 50 -1.87 -25.62 -8.02
CA ARG A 50 -1.30 -25.71 -6.66
C ARG A 50 0.12 -25.14 -6.55
N GLU A 51 1.00 -25.51 -7.48
CA GLU A 51 2.43 -25.18 -7.38
C GLU A 51 2.68 -23.66 -7.40
N LEU A 52 2.09 -22.94 -8.36
CA LEU A 52 2.22 -21.48 -8.42
C LEU A 52 1.51 -20.82 -7.24
N CYS A 53 0.30 -21.26 -6.88
CA CYS A 53 -0.41 -20.68 -5.74
C CYS A 53 0.30 -20.86 -4.40
N ASP A 54 1.09 -21.93 -4.22
CA ASP A 54 1.81 -22.23 -2.98
C ASP A 54 3.19 -21.59 -2.93
N GLY A 55 3.85 -21.43 -4.10
CA GLY A 55 5.21 -20.93 -4.18
C GLY A 55 5.35 -19.44 -4.50
N HIS A 56 4.30 -18.78 -5.00
CA HIS A 56 4.41 -17.40 -5.49
C HIS A 56 4.11 -16.37 -4.39
N PHE A 57 5.16 -15.92 -3.71
CA PHE A 57 5.08 -14.89 -2.69
C PHE A 57 5.28 -13.49 -3.28
N CYS A 58 4.45 -12.54 -2.83
CA CYS A 58 4.62 -11.12 -3.16
C CYS A 58 5.96 -10.61 -2.59
N PRO A 59 6.67 -9.69 -3.27
CA PRO A 59 7.88 -9.06 -2.71
C PRO A 59 7.68 -8.48 -1.30
N SER A 60 6.47 -8.03 -0.95
CA SER A 60 6.16 -7.53 0.39
C SER A 60 6.31 -8.59 1.47
N TYR A 61 6.12 -9.87 1.14
CA TYR A 61 6.38 -10.99 2.03
C TYR A 61 7.86 -11.07 2.42
N HIS A 62 8.78 -10.72 1.52
CA HIS A 62 10.21 -10.81 1.78
C HIS A 62 10.79 -9.52 2.37
N HIS A 63 10.28 -8.36 1.98
CA HIS A 63 10.88 -7.07 2.33
C HIS A 63 10.25 -6.36 3.53
N ILE A 64 8.97 -6.61 3.83
CA ILE A 64 8.33 -6.06 5.03
C ILE A 64 8.67 -6.96 6.23
N SER A 65 9.14 -6.35 7.31
CA SER A 65 9.54 -7.09 8.51
C SER A 65 8.32 -7.69 9.22
N LEU A 66 8.52 -8.73 10.04
CA LEU A 66 7.42 -9.30 10.81
C LEU A 66 6.72 -8.27 11.73
N PRO A 67 7.45 -7.40 12.48
CA PRO A 67 6.81 -6.34 13.26
C PRO A 67 5.95 -5.40 12.39
N GLU A 68 6.47 -4.95 11.25
CA GLU A 68 5.71 -4.08 10.33
C GLU A 68 4.45 -4.79 9.80
N LYS A 69 4.54 -6.08 9.41
CA LYS A 69 3.37 -6.85 8.97
C LYS A 69 2.29 -6.92 10.05
N LEU A 70 2.69 -7.20 11.30
CA LEU A 70 1.76 -7.24 12.44
C LEU A 70 1.14 -5.87 12.70
N ALA A 71 1.93 -4.80 12.63
CA ALA A 71 1.43 -3.44 12.76
C ALA A 71 0.41 -3.10 11.66
N LEU A 72 0.69 -3.43 10.40
CA LEU A 72 -0.28 -3.24 9.30
C LEU A 72 -1.59 -3.99 9.56
N LEU A 73 -1.53 -5.24 10.05
CA LEU A 73 -2.74 -6.00 10.41
C LEU A 73 -3.56 -5.34 11.52
N HIS A 74 -2.95 -4.54 12.40
CA HIS A 74 -3.66 -3.77 13.43
C HIS A 74 -4.15 -2.40 12.93
N ILE A 75 -3.44 -1.79 11.98
CA ILE A 75 -3.79 -0.50 11.40
C ILE A 75 -5.06 -0.61 10.52
N PHE A 76 -5.12 -1.60 9.63
CA PHE A 76 -6.18 -1.69 8.63
C PHE A 76 -7.40 -2.48 9.10
N ASP A 77 -8.59 -2.02 8.68
CA ASP A 77 -9.88 -2.66 8.97
C ASP A 77 -10.57 -3.21 7.72
N ASP A 78 -10.07 -2.82 6.55
CA ASP A 78 -10.60 -3.22 5.27
C ASP A 78 -9.48 -3.79 4.41
N TRP A 79 -9.83 -4.82 3.66
CA TRP A 79 -8.92 -5.55 2.79
C TRP A 79 -8.41 -4.69 1.62
N TYR A 80 -9.17 -3.66 1.22
CA TYR A 80 -8.88 -2.85 0.03
C TYR A 80 -7.68 -1.95 0.28
N LEU A 81 -7.75 -1.10 1.31
CA LEU A 81 -6.65 -0.24 1.70
C LEU A 81 -5.44 -1.06 2.17
N TYR A 82 -5.67 -2.17 2.88
CA TYR A 82 -4.61 -3.12 3.21
C TYR A 82 -3.86 -3.60 1.96
N GLY A 83 -4.58 -4.04 0.93
CA GLY A 83 -4.01 -4.52 -0.33
C GLY A 83 -3.25 -3.43 -1.10
N LEU A 84 -3.78 -2.20 -1.13
CA LEU A 84 -3.12 -1.05 -1.76
C LEU A 84 -1.82 -0.63 -1.05
N CYS A 85 -1.77 -0.75 0.27
CA CYS A 85 -0.61 -0.34 1.08
C CYS A 85 0.42 -1.46 1.19
N LEU A 86 0.02 -2.71 1.43
CA LEU A 86 0.92 -3.84 1.61
C LEU A 86 1.77 -4.12 0.35
N THR A 87 1.17 -3.91 -0.83
CA THR A 87 1.88 -4.09 -2.11
C THR A 87 2.88 -2.96 -2.39
N ASP A 88 2.80 -1.86 -1.64
CA ASP A 88 3.73 -0.73 -1.74
C ASP A 88 4.75 -0.73 -0.59
N ILE A 89 5.82 -1.51 -0.79
CA ILE A 89 6.89 -1.70 0.21
C ILE A 89 7.53 -0.37 0.58
N ASP A 90 7.75 0.52 -0.39
CA ASP A 90 8.46 1.78 -0.16
C ASP A 90 7.63 2.71 0.72
N LEU A 91 6.31 2.78 0.49
CA LEU A 91 5.41 3.55 1.35
C LEU A 91 5.43 3.04 2.79
N VAL A 92 5.30 1.72 2.98
CA VAL A 92 5.32 1.08 4.31
C VAL A 92 6.63 1.36 5.02
N LYS A 93 7.77 1.13 4.34
CA LYS A 93 9.10 1.34 4.90
C LYS A 93 9.36 2.81 5.21
N ALA A 94 8.96 3.71 4.33
CA ALA A 94 9.10 5.15 4.55
C ALA A 94 8.31 5.58 5.79
N TYR A 95 7.07 5.13 5.94
CA TYR A 95 6.23 5.46 7.10
C TYR A 95 6.87 4.99 8.41
N PHE A 96 7.17 3.69 8.54
CA PHE A 96 7.73 3.14 9.78
C PHE A 96 9.09 3.75 10.15
N ARG A 97 9.92 4.07 9.15
CA ARG A 97 11.17 4.79 9.38
C ARG A 97 10.92 6.20 9.91
N LEU A 98 10.04 6.97 9.27
CA LEU A 98 9.77 8.37 9.67
C LEU A 98 9.21 8.47 11.09
N ILE A 99 8.24 7.64 11.44
CA ILE A 99 7.71 7.63 12.81
C ILE A 99 8.76 7.14 13.79
N GLY A 100 9.57 6.14 13.42
CA GLY A 100 10.60 5.59 14.29
C GLY A 100 11.73 6.58 14.58
N ASP A 101 12.17 7.31 13.56
CA ASP A 101 13.12 8.41 13.68
C ASP A 101 12.56 9.53 14.56
N GLY A 102 11.25 9.81 14.45
CA GLY A 102 10.57 10.84 15.22
C GLY A 102 10.42 10.52 16.71
N VAL A 103 10.12 9.26 17.05
CA VAL A 103 9.94 8.81 18.44
C VAL A 103 11.22 8.28 19.09
N GLY A 104 12.26 8.05 18.28
CA GLY A 104 13.57 7.55 18.74
C GLY A 104 13.65 6.04 18.97
N GLU A 105 12.63 5.28 18.55
CA GLU A 105 12.59 3.82 18.65
C GLU A 105 11.71 3.20 17.55
N THR A 106 11.78 1.88 17.35
CA THR A 106 10.84 1.20 16.43
C THR A 106 9.52 0.93 17.13
N PRO A 107 8.39 1.52 16.71
CA PRO A 107 7.11 1.28 17.36
C PRO A 107 6.72 -0.19 17.37
N ALA A 108 6.39 -0.71 18.55
CA ALA A 108 5.92 -2.09 18.69
C ALA A 108 4.56 -2.26 17.98
N PRO A 109 4.28 -3.43 17.38
CA PRO A 109 3.00 -3.66 16.69
C PRO A 109 1.77 -3.44 17.59
N ALA A 110 1.89 -3.76 18.88
CA ALA A 110 0.83 -3.61 19.87
C ALA A 110 0.34 -2.16 20.03
N CYS A 111 1.18 -1.15 19.75
CA CYS A 111 0.80 0.26 19.80
C CYS A 111 -0.28 0.62 18.78
N PHE A 112 -0.46 -0.20 17.74
CA PHE A 112 -1.44 0.02 16.68
C PHE A 112 -2.76 -0.74 16.91
N LEU A 113 -2.95 -1.44 18.03
CA LEU A 113 -4.17 -2.23 18.29
C LEU A 113 -5.44 -1.35 18.32
N SER A 114 -5.37 -0.18 18.93
CA SER A 114 -6.49 0.76 19.07
C SER A 114 -5.98 2.15 19.44
N GLY A 115 -6.89 3.13 19.52
CA GLY A 115 -6.56 4.45 20.04
C GLY A 115 -5.90 5.40 19.02
N PRO A 116 -5.27 6.48 19.51
CA PRO A 116 -4.84 7.60 18.66
C PRO A 116 -3.73 7.24 17.69
N LEU A 117 -2.76 6.40 18.10
CA LEU A 117 -1.65 5.97 17.25
C LEU A 117 -2.12 5.18 16.02
N ARG A 118 -3.09 4.27 16.23
CA ARG A 118 -3.76 3.57 15.13
C ARG A 118 -4.49 4.54 14.21
N ALA A 119 -5.20 5.52 14.77
CA ALA A 119 -5.96 6.49 14.00
C ALA A 119 -5.05 7.39 13.14
N ALA A 120 -3.92 7.83 13.68
CA ALA A 120 -2.91 8.62 12.97
C ALA A 120 -2.30 7.81 11.81
N ALA A 121 -1.89 6.57 12.07
CA ALA A 121 -1.36 5.67 11.04
C ALA A 121 -2.38 5.43 9.91
N ARG A 122 -3.65 5.21 10.26
CA ARG A 122 -4.73 5.05 9.27
C ARG A 122 -4.92 6.30 8.41
N ARG A 123 -4.85 7.50 9.00
CA ARG A 123 -4.95 8.76 8.23
C ARG A 123 -3.82 8.90 7.23
N PHE A 124 -2.58 8.58 7.62
CA PHE A 124 -1.46 8.55 6.70
C PHE A 124 -1.70 7.58 5.53
N PHE A 125 -2.04 6.33 5.82
CA PHE A 125 -2.25 5.34 4.76
C PHE A 125 -3.47 5.65 3.89
N ALA A 126 -4.49 6.34 4.42
CA ALA A 126 -5.65 6.78 3.66
C ALA A 126 -5.32 7.72 2.48
N PHE A 127 -4.13 8.31 2.43
CA PHE A 127 -3.66 9.02 1.23
C PHE A 127 -3.63 8.11 -0.01
N LYS A 128 -3.51 6.78 0.15
CA LYS A 128 -3.73 5.82 -0.96
C LYS A 128 -5.14 5.86 -1.56
N LEU A 129 -6.08 6.58 -0.97
CA LEU A 129 -7.44 6.77 -1.51
C LEU A 129 -7.73 8.24 -1.80
N THR A 130 -7.21 9.16 -0.98
CA THR A 130 -7.65 10.56 -0.96
C THR A 130 -6.59 11.58 -1.38
N TRP A 131 -5.39 11.12 -1.80
CA TRP A 131 -4.30 12.03 -2.15
C TRP A 131 -4.68 13.04 -3.23
N PRO A 132 -4.63 14.36 -2.96
CA PRO A 132 -5.14 15.39 -3.86
C PRO A 132 -4.26 15.62 -5.08
N PHE A 133 -2.96 15.32 -5.00
CA PHE A 133 -1.99 15.52 -6.08
C PHE A 133 -1.77 14.25 -6.91
N ARG A 134 -2.69 13.29 -6.83
CA ARG A 134 -2.61 12.07 -7.64
C ARG A 134 -2.80 12.44 -9.11
N SER A 135 -1.84 12.06 -9.95
CA SER A 135 -1.97 12.19 -11.41
C SER A 135 -3.28 11.52 -11.89
N PRO A 136 -4.02 12.06 -12.87
CA PRO A 136 -5.21 11.39 -13.42
C PRO A 136 -4.86 10.33 -14.47
N ALA A 137 -3.63 10.30 -14.98
CA ALA A 137 -3.17 9.39 -16.03
C ALA A 137 -2.96 7.94 -15.54
N VAL A 138 -3.59 7.54 -14.44
CA VAL A 138 -3.22 6.33 -13.70
C VAL A 138 -3.89 5.10 -14.26
N ASN A 139 -3.11 4.33 -15.00
CA ASN A 139 -3.23 2.88 -15.05
C ASN A 139 -2.00 2.32 -14.29
N ARG A 140 -1.96 2.44 -12.95
CA ARG A 140 -0.81 2.03 -12.11
C ARG A 140 -1.24 1.17 -10.93
N LEU A 141 -0.30 0.34 -10.47
CA LEU A 141 -0.35 -0.38 -9.20
C LEU A 141 0.85 0.09 -8.37
N GLY A 142 0.61 0.97 -7.41
CA GLY A 142 1.69 1.60 -6.62
C GLY A 142 2.61 2.49 -7.48
N LYS A 143 3.92 2.39 -7.26
CA LYS A 143 4.95 3.17 -7.98
C LYS A 143 5.22 2.73 -9.43
N TYR A 144 4.70 1.58 -9.84
CA TYR A 144 5.05 0.96 -11.11
C TYR A 144 4.02 1.27 -12.20
N TYR A 145 4.51 1.77 -13.33
CA TYR A 145 3.81 1.77 -14.61
C TYR A 145 4.05 0.43 -15.31
N PHE A 146 3.01 -0.15 -15.90
CA PHE A 146 3.11 -1.37 -16.68
C PHE A 146 2.55 -1.10 -18.07
N ASP A 147 3.41 -1.10 -19.10
CA ASP A 147 3.01 -0.83 -20.48
C ASP A 147 2.60 -2.09 -21.27
N GLY A 148 2.52 -3.24 -20.58
CA GLY A 148 2.31 -4.54 -21.19
C GLY A 148 3.58 -5.39 -21.32
N SER A 149 4.78 -4.81 -21.12
CA SER A 149 6.04 -5.52 -21.26
C SER A 149 7.14 -5.14 -20.24
N GLN A 150 7.13 -3.90 -19.71
CA GLN A 150 8.17 -3.41 -18.81
C GLN A 150 7.60 -2.57 -17.65
N TYR A 151 8.32 -2.60 -16.53
CA TYR A 151 8.06 -1.75 -15.37
C TYR A 151 8.79 -0.41 -15.52
N MET A 152 8.05 0.70 -15.53
CA MET A 152 8.60 2.06 -15.60
C MET A 152 8.28 2.85 -14.32
N ILE A 153 9.22 3.69 -13.86
CA ILE A 153 9.02 4.59 -12.71
C ILE A 153 8.90 6.02 -13.26
N ASN A 154 7.79 6.70 -12.94
CA ASN A 154 7.62 8.10 -13.31
C ASN A 154 8.21 8.99 -12.22
N HIS A 155 9.37 9.59 -12.49
CA HIS A 155 10.05 10.46 -11.54
C HIS A 155 9.40 11.85 -11.49
N ILE A 156 9.53 12.52 -10.35
CA ILE A 156 9.13 13.91 -10.18
C ILE A 156 10.28 14.79 -10.63
N ASP A 157 10.01 15.73 -11.54
CA ASP A 157 11.00 16.67 -12.07
C ASP A 157 11.17 17.87 -11.12
N TYR A 158 12.00 17.69 -10.09
CA TYR A 158 12.29 18.73 -9.10
C TYR A 158 13.06 19.92 -9.69
N GLU A 159 13.86 19.71 -10.74
CA GLU A 159 14.56 20.79 -11.44
C GLU A 159 13.56 21.76 -12.06
N ARG A 160 12.52 21.24 -12.72
CA ARG A 160 11.42 22.06 -13.25
C ARG A 160 10.64 22.78 -12.16
N LEU A 161 10.55 22.21 -10.96
CA LEU A 161 9.94 22.84 -9.78
C LEU A 161 10.87 23.87 -9.11
N GLY A 162 12.13 23.97 -9.54
CA GLY A 162 13.11 24.91 -9.03
C GLY A 162 13.52 24.62 -7.59
N CYS A 163 13.60 23.35 -7.20
CA CYS A 163 13.97 22.94 -5.85
C CYS A 163 14.81 21.65 -5.84
N GLU A 164 15.38 21.35 -4.67
CA GLU A 164 15.99 20.04 -4.44
C GLU A 164 14.93 18.95 -4.28
N ARG A 165 15.37 17.69 -4.38
CA ARG A 165 14.52 16.51 -4.17
C ARG A 165 13.95 16.52 -2.75
N SER A 166 12.64 16.40 -2.64
CA SER A 166 11.97 16.29 -1.34
C SER A 166 12.43 15.06 -0.56
N ARG A 167 12.52 15.18 0.77
CA ARG A 167 12.73 14.03 1.66
C ARG A 167 11.59 13.01 1.61
N PHE A 168 10.42 13.43 1.13
CA PHE A 168 9.22 12.59 0.96
C PHE A 168 9.07 12.03 -0.44
N ASP A 169 10.09 12.15 -1.30
CA ASP A 169 10.02 11.69 -2.69
C ASP A 169 9.52 10.25 -2.83
N GLY A 170 10.03 9.31 -2.02
CA GLY A 170 9.56 7.91 -2.06
C GLY A 170 8.06 7.77 -1.76
N ILE A 171 7.52 8.59 -0.86
CA ILE A 171 6.09 8.64 -0.55
C ILE A 171 5.32 9.25 -1.72
N PHE A 172 5.81 10.35 -2.31
CA PHE A 172 5.17 10.97 -3.45
C PHE A 172 5.10 10.05 -4.67
N LEU A 173 6.18 9.31 -4.96
CA LEU A 173 6.16 8.28 -6.02
C LEU A 173 5.13 7.18 -5.71
N SER A 174 5.05 6.73 -4.46
CA SER A 174 4.07 5.74 -4.00
C SER A 174 2.62 6.22 -4.11
N LEU A 175 2.38 7.52 -3.93
CA LEU A 175 1.07 8.16 -4.06
C LEU A 175 0.74 8.58 -5.50
N SER A 176 1.63 8.30 -6.46
CA SER A 176 1.52 8.75 -7.86
C SER A 176 1.33 10.26 -7.97
N SER A 177 2.10 11.01 -7.18
CA SER A 177 2.05 12.47 -7.16
C SER A 177 2.48 13.07 -8.50
N GLU A 178 1.79 14.12 -8.89
CA GLU A 178 2.16 15.04 -9.95
C GLU A 178 1.91 16.45 -9.46
N PHE A 179 2.87 17.35 -9.68
CA PHE A 179 2.82 18.72 -9.19
C PHE A 179 2.94 19.70 -10.36
N ALA A 180 2.02 20.65 -10.43
CA ALA A 180 2.03 21.73 -11.41
C ALA A 180 3.08 22.80 -11.06
N GLY A 181 3.44 22.93 -9.78
CA GLY A 181 4.40 23.92 -9.32
C GLY A 181 4.86 23.70 -7.89
N ARG A 182 5.75 24.58 -7.43
CA ARG A 182 6.38 24.48 -6.12
C ARG A 182 5.40 24.62 -4.95
N ASP A 183 4.31 25.37 -5.14
CA ASP A 183 3.30 25.56 -4.10
C ASP A 183 2.55 24.25 -3.78
N GLU A 184 2.22 23.46 -4.81
CA GLU A 184 1.60 22.14 -4.63
C GLU A 184 2.55 21.14 -3.97
N LEU A 185 3.84 21.16 -4.36
CA LEU A 185 4.85 20.35 -3.69
C LEU A 185 4.95 20.73 -2.20
N THR A 186 4.99 22.02 -1.88
CA THR A 186 5.08 22.50 -0.48
C THR A 186 3.86 22.07 0.32
N GLU A 187 2.66 22.16 -0.26
CA GLU A 187 1.44 21.69 0.39
C GLU A 187 1.43 20.17 0.58
N ALA A 188 1.91 19.41 -0.40
CA ALA A 188 2.07 17.97 -0.30
C ALA A 188 3.03 17.57 0.83
N GLU A 189 4.17 18.25 0.94
CA GLU A 189 5.12 18.06 2.03
C GLU A 189 4.48 18.35 3.38
N ARG A 190 3.67 19.42 3.49
CA ARG A 190 2.93 19.76 4.70
C ARG A 190 1.92 18.68 5.08
N LEU A 191 1.16 18.14 4.14
CA LEU A 191 0.18 17.07 4.41
C LEU A 191 0.85 15.79 4.94
N ILE A 192 1.96 15.37 4.32
CA ILE A 192 2.72 14.22 4.78
C ILE A 192 3.32 14.50 6.15
N GLN A 193 3.93 15.68 6.34
CA GLN A 193 4.54 16.07 7.60
C GLN A 193 3.53 16.07 8.74
N SER A 194 2.37 16.71 8.55
CA SER A 194 1.33 16.77 9.58
C SER A 194 0.80 15.39 9.96
N ALA A 195 0.72 14.44 9.02
CA ALA A 195 0.29 13.07 9.33
C ALA A 195 1.35 12.30 10.14
N ILE A 196 2.64 12.57 9.92
CA ILE A 196 3.74 12.00 10.71
C ILE A 196 3.81 12.65 12.09
N ASP A 197 3.74 13.98 12.17
CA ASP A 197 3.75 14.72 13.43
C ASP A 197 2.58 14.32 14.31
N GLU A 198 1.40 14.12 13.73
CA GLU A 198 0.24 13.63 14.48
C GLU A 198 0.52 12.28 15.15
N PHE A 199 1.25 11.37 14.52
CA PHE A 199 1.65 10.13 15.17
C PHE A 199 2.62 10.39 16.33
N ILE A 200 3.64 11.22 16.10
CA ILE A 200 4.71 11.52 17.07
C ILE A 200 4.15 12.26 18.29
N GLU A 201 3.23 13.20 18.10
CA GLU A 201 2.59 13.97 19.18
C GLU A 201 1.67 13.12 20.06
N ASN A 202 1.16 12.01 19.51
CA ASN A 202 0.33 11.05 20.25
C ASN A 202 1.13 9.87 20.82
N TRP A 203 2.47 9.86 20.66
CA TRP A 203 3.38 8.84 21.20
C TRP A 203 3.56 8.99 22.71
#